data_AF-A0A9P4XT64-F1
#
_entry.id   AF-A0A9P4XT64-F1
#
_cell.length_a   1.000
_cell.length_b   1.000
_cell.length_c   1.000
_cell.angle_alpha   90.00
_cell.angle_beta   90.00
_cell.angle_gamma   90.00
#
_symmetry.space_group_name_H-M   'P 1'
#
loop_
_entity.id
_entity.type
_entity.pdbx_description
1 polymer ?
#
loop_
_entity_poly.entity_id
_entity_poly.type
_entity_poly.pdbx_seq_one_letter_code
_entity_poly.pdbx_strand_id
1 'polypeptide(L)'
;MAGYALAVVGGPTLGPIVSAAVVQVPYLGWRWTEYLTGILQAFVLLNAIIFIDETYPPVLLVAKARRLRHDSGNYALHAKFEEWEPTISELCRKFLVRPLQLLCTPICFLMALYASFCYGILYMQLGAVPIIFGEIRGWNLLQSELPFLAICLGSITGAVLNTLNQLAYNKAYHAAGDRAVPEKRLPPMMLGSVLFAAGQFITAWTAEPENAPWIAPVLGLYLMGCGFNTIFQAALNYLVDTFRMYAASAVAANTFLRSVFAAGFPLAISPLYANLGVGPGQSIFAGFATLMIPVPFIFHLYGKKIRASSKWSKGSVY
;
A
#
# COMPACT_ATOMS: atom_id res chain seq x y z
N MET A 1 -4.12 -11.33 -0.88
CA MET A 1 -3.59 -9.99 -0.54
C MET A 1 -2.14 -9.78 -0.96
N ALA A 2 -1.26 -10.79 -0.94
CA ALA A 2 0.15 -10.62 -1.36
C ALA A 2 0.31 -10.10 -2.80
N GLY A 3 -0.43 -10.64 -3.76
CA GLY A 3 -0.41 -10.15 -5.15
C GLY A 3 -0.91 -8.71 -5.29
N TYR A 4 -1.86 -8.27 -4.47
CA TYR A 4 -2.33 -6.88 -4.45
C TYR A 4 -1.23 -5.93 -3.95
N ALA A 5 -0.54 -6.28 -2.87
CA ALA A 5 0.56 -5.46 -2.36
C ALA A 5 1.74 -5.39 -3.35
N LEU A 6 2.07 -6.52 -3.99
CA LEU A 6 3.09 -6.56 -5.05
C LEU A 6 2.71 -5.70 -6.26
N ALA A 7 1.45 -5.71 -6.70
CA ALA A 7 0.99 -4.83 -7.78
C ALA A 7 1.13 -3.34 -7.40
N VAL A 8 0.82 -2.99 -6.15
CA VAL A 8 0.92 -1.62 -5.62
C VAL A 8 2.36 -1.11 -5.57
N VAL A 9 3.36 -1.98 -5.33
CA VAL A 9 4.79 -1.59 -5.35
C VAL A 9 5.41 -1.73 -6.73
N GLY A 10 5.01 -2.76 -7.47
CA GLY A 10 5.54 -3.08 -8.79
C GLY A 10 5.27 -1.97 -9.80
N GLY A 11 4.10 -1.34 -9.75
CA GLY A 11 3.77 -0.21 -10.63
C GLY A 11 4.77 0.96 -10.49
N PRO A 12 4.87 1.59 -9.30
CA PRO A 12 5.80 2.71 -9.06
C PRO A 12 7.28 2.37 -9.22
N THR A 13 7.68 1.09 -9.08
CA THR A 13 9.10 0.71 -9.22
C THR A 13 9.49 0.36 -10.65
N LEU A 14 8.60 -0.27 -11.43
CA LEU A 14 8.88 -0.63 -12.83
C LEU A 14 8.58 0.51 -13.79
N GLY A 15 7.60 1.36 -13.46
CA GLY A 15 7.20 2.50 -14.29
C GLY A 15 8.37 3.42 -14.68
N PRO A 16 9.12 3.97 -13.72
CA PRO A 16 10.25 4.86 -13.99
C PRO A 16 11.31 4.24 -14.91
N ILE A 17 11.61 2.95 -14.72
CA ILE A 17 12.61 2.22 -15.52
C ILE A 17 12.16 2.13 -16.98
N VAL A 18 10.91 1.71 -17.21
CA VAL A 18 10.36 1.61 -18.57
C VAL A 18 10.27 3.00 -19.21
N SER A 19 9.84 4.02 -18.46
CA SER A 19 9.77 5.39 -18.98
C SER A 19 11.16 5.95 -19.32
N ALA A 20 12.17 5.72 -18.50
CA ALA A 20 13.53 6.18 -18.77
C ALA A 20 14.13 5.45 -19.98
N ALA A 21 13.86 4.14 -20.14
CA ALA A 21 14.29 3.39 -21.32
C ALA A 21 13.66 3.95 -22.61
N VAL A 22 12.40 4.36 -22.59
CA VAL A 22 11.72 4.96 -23.74
C VAL A 22 12.26 6.36 -24.03
N VAL A 23 12.39 7.21 -23.01
CA VAL A 23 12.84 8.61 -23.14
C VAL A 23 14.32 8.71 -23.52
N GLN A 24 15.14 7.72 -23.16
CA GLN A 24 16.54 7.67 -23.58
C GLN A 24 16.69 7.56 -25.11
N VAL A 25 15.68 7.03 -25.81
CA VAL A 25 15.73 6.89 -27.27
C VAL A 25 15.36 8.22 -27.93
N PRO A 26 16.26 8.86 -28.71
CA PRO A 26 16.10 10.26 -29.14
C PRO A 26 14.84 10.54 -29.96
N TYR A 27 14.30 9.54 -30.67
CA TYR A 27 13.10 9.69 -31.49
C TYR A 27 11.80 9.35 -30.75
N LEU A 28 11.86 8.66 -29.61
CA LEU A 28 10.71 8.40 -28.73
C LEU A 28 10.70 9.47 -27.63
N GLY A 29 10.16 10.65 -27.94
CA GLY A 29 9.97 11.69 -26.94
C GLY A 29 9.04 11.25 -25.79
N TRP A 30 8.93 12.07 -24.74
CA TRP A 30 8.12 11.79 -23.54
C TRP A 30 6.67 11.37 -23.82
N ARG A 31 6.06 11.79 -24.93
CA ARG A 31 4.68 11.41 -25.28
C ARG A 31 4.52 9.89 -25.46
N TRP A 32 5.58 9.18 -25.86
CA TRP A 32 5.55 7.73 -26.03
C TRP A 32 5.44 6.97 -24.71
N THR A 33 5.85 7.56 -23.57
CA THR A 33 5.63 6.93 -22.26
C THR A 33 4.14 6.87 -21.93
N GLU A 34 3.38 7.91 -22.29
CA GLU A 34 1.92 7.96 -22.13
C GLU A 34 1.21 6.99 -23.10
N TYR A 35 1.62 6.97 -24.37
CA TYR A 35 1.04 6.04 -25.35
C TYR A 35 1.25 4.58 -24.97
N LEU A 36 2.45 4.21 -24.52
CA LEU A 36 2.76 2.85 -24.11
C LEU A 36 1.92 2.44 -22.89
N THR A 37 1.78 3.34 -21.92
CA THR A 37 0.93 3.11 -20.74
C THR A 37 -0.54 2.93 -21.14
N GLY A 38 -1.05 3.74 -22.07
CA GLY A 38 -2.40 3.62 -22.60
C GLY A 38 -2.65 2.31 -23.34
N ILE A 39 -1.71 1.88 -24.20
CA ILE A 39 -1.79 0.60 -24.92
C ILE A 39 -1.82 -0.58 -23.94
N LEU A 40 -0.95 -0.55 -22.93
CA LEU A 40 -0.90 -1.61 -21.92
C LEU A 40 -2.18 -1.67 -21.09
N GLN A 41 -2.72 -0.52 -20.68
CA GLN A 41 -4.02 -0.47 -19.97
C GLN A 41 -5.18 -0.96 -20.84
N ALA A 42 -5.23 -0.57 -22.11
CA ALA A 42 -6.25 -1.05 -23.05
C ALA A 42 -6.15 -2.56 -23.25
N PHE A 43 -4.94 -3.11 -23.38
CA PHE A 43 -4.71 -4.54 -23.47
C PHE A 43 -5.20 -5.27 -22.20
N VAL A 44 -4.86 -4.78 -21.01
CA VAL A 44 -5.33 -5.36 -19.75
C VAL A 44 -6.86 -5.27 -19.63
N LEU A 45 -7.47 -4.16 -20.03
CA LEU A 45 -8.92 -4.00 -20.04
C LEU A 45 -9.61 -5.01 -20.97
N LEU A 46 -9.09 -5.19 -22.19
CA LEU A 46 -9.62 -6.17 -23.14
C LEU A 46 -9.54 -7.59 -22.58
N ASN A 47 -8.40 -7.97 -21.98
CA ASN A 47 -8.27 -9.26 -21.32
C ASN A 47 -9.24 -9.40 -20.13
N ALA A 48 -9.42 -8.35 -19.33
CA ALA A 48 -10.38 -8.36 -18.24
C ALA A 48 -11.82 -8.60 -18.73
N ILE A 49 -12.23 -7.96 -19.84
CA ILE A 49 -13.56 -8.16 -20.43
C ILE A 49 -13.76 -9.59 -20.94
N ILE A 50 -12.71 -10.23 -21.48
CA ILE A 50 -12.80 -11.56 -22.07
C ILE A 50 -12.72 -12.68 -21.01
N PHE A 51 -11.87 -12.51 -19.99
CA PHE A 51 -11.51 -13.60 -19.05
C PHE A 51 -12.07 -13.44 -17.64
N ILE A 52 -12.50 -12.24 -17.23
CA ILE A 52 -12.99 -12.01 -15.86
C ILE A 52 -14.51 -12.01 -15.86
N ASP A 53 -15.08 -13.05 -15.24
CA ASP A 53 -16.51 -13.11 -14.98
C ASP A 53 -16.91 -12.21 -13.80
N GLU A 54 -18.14 -11.71 -13.87
CA GLU A 54 -18.73 -10.91 -12.79
C GLU A 54 -18.77 -11.72 -11.49
N THR A 55 -18.08 -11.23 -10.46
CA THR A 55 -17.96 -11.91 -9.17
C THR A 55 -18.79 -11.23 -8.08
N TYR A 56 -19.37 -10.05 -8.35
CA TYR A 56 -20.10 -9.29 -7.34
C TYR A 56 -21.47 -9.93 -7.03
N PRO A 57 -21.68 -10.48 -5.82
CA PRO A 57 -22.88 -11.27 -5.52
C PRO A 57 -24.21 -10.51 -5.69
N PRO A 58 -24.32 -9.21 -5.34
CA PRO A 58 -25.56 -8.46 -5.55
C PRO A 58 -25.96 -8.38 -7.03
N VAL A 59 -25.01 -8.15 -7.95
CA VAL A 59 -25.30 -8.10 -9.39
C VAL A 59 -25.68 -9.47 -9.94
N LEU A 60 -24.99 -10.53 -9.49
CA LEU A 60 -25.36 -11.91 -9.84
C LEU A 60 -26.76 -12.28 -9.34
N LEU A 61 -27.15 -11.82 -8.16
CA LEU A 61 -28.49 -12.02 -7.61
C LEU A 61 -29.56 -11.23 -8.38
N VAL A 62 -29.25 -10.02 -8.85
CA VAL A 62 -30.13 -9.26 -9.76
C VAL A 62 -30.30 -10.02 -11.08
N ALA A 63 -29.21 -10.50 -11.68
CA ALA A 63 -29.25 -11.27 -12.92
C ALA A 63 -30.07 -12.57 -12.77
N LYS A 64 -29.89 -13.29 -11.65
CA LYS A 64 -30.66 -14.48 -11.30
C LYS A 64 -32.14 -14.17 -11.05
N ALA A 65 -32.44 -13.10 -10.31
CA ALA A 65 -33.82 -12.66 -10.07
C ALA A 65 -34.53 -12.31 -11.39
N ARG A 66 -33.84 -11.60 -12.30
CA ARG A 66 -34.35 -11.28 -13.64
C ARG A 66 -34.67 -12.55 -14.44
N ARG A 67 -33.76 -13.54 -14.46
CA ARG A 67 -34.01 -14.82 -15.14
C ARG A 67 -35.23 -15.55 -14.56
N LEU A 68 -35.34 -15.61 -13.23
CA LEU A 68 -36.47 -16.24 -12.55
C LEU A 68 -37.80 -15.53 -12.81
N ARG A 69 -37.83 -14.20 -12.99
CA ARG A 69 -39.05 -13.48 -13.42
C ARG A 69 -39.56 -13.97 -14.77
N HIS A 70 -38.66 -14.11 -15.73
CA HIS A 70 -39.00 -14.57 -17.08
C HIS A 70 -39.45 -16.04 -17.08
N ASP A 71 -38.79 -16.90 -16.32
CA ASP A 71 -39.09 -18.33 -16.30
C ASP A 71 -40.37 -18.68 -15.51
N SER A 72 -40.67 -17.96 -14.42
CA SER A 72 -41.82 -18.25 -13.53
C SER A 72 -43.07 -17.41 -13.82
N GLY A 73 -42.95 -16.36 -14.64
CA GLY A 73 -44.02 -15.36 -14.84
C GLY A 73 -44.36 -14.52 -13.61
N ASN A 74 -43.64 -14.70 -12.49
CA ASN A 74 -43.87 -13.97 -11.26
C ASN A 74 -42.96 -12.74 -11.16
N TYR A 75 -43.53 -11.58 -11.49
CA TYR A 75 -42.84 -10.28 -11.43
C TYR A 75 -42.62 -9.74 -10.01
N ALA A 76 -43.13 -10.40 -8.96
CA ALA A 76 -42.90 -9.99 -7.58
C ALA A 76 -41.50 -10.38 -7.04
N LEU A 77 -40.74 -11.20 -7.77
CA LEU A 77 -39.40 -11.63 -7.38
C LEU A 77 -38.39 -10.49 -7.56
N HIS A 78 -38.04 -9.82 -6.47
CA HIS A 78 -37.02 -8.76 -6.44
C HIS A 78 -35.79 -9.21 -5.67
N ALA A 79 -34.61 -8.85 -6.18
CA ALA A 79 -33.39 -8.97 -5.41
C ALA A 79 -33.35 -7.81 -4.41
N LYS A 80 -32.87 -8.08 -3.19
CA LYS A 80 -32.72 -7.08 -2.12
C LYS A 80 -31.89 -5.85 -2.52
N PHE A 81 -31.08 -5.97 -3.56
CA PHE A 81 -30.28 -4.88 -4.13
C PHE A 81 -31.10 -3.98 -5.08
N GLU A 82 -32.15 -4.49 -5.73
CA GLU A 82 -33.08 -3.70 -6.57
C GLU A 82 -34.06 -2.88 -5.72
N GLU A 83 -34.37 -3.34 -4.51
CA GLU A 83 -35.20 -2.61 -3.53
C GLU A 83 -34.43 -1.50 -2.81
N TRP A 84 -33.11 -1.43 -3.01
CA TRP A 84 -32.27 -0.42 -2.38
C TRP A 84 -32.15 0.79 -3.31
N GLU A 85 -32.92 1.84 -3.01
CA GLU A 85 -32.75 3.16 -3.61
C GLU A 85 -31.80 3.99 -2.74
N PRO A 86 -30.50 4.08 -3.10
CA PRO A 86 -29.57 4.83 -2.28
C PRO A 86 -29.82 6.33 -2.43
N THR A 87 -30.23 6.98 -1.34
CA THR A 87 -30.24 8.44 -1.30
C THR A 87 -28.79 8.96 -1.36
N ILE A 88 -28.53 10.01 -2.14
CA ILE A 88 -27.18 10.61 -2.27
C ILE A 88 -26.58 10.97 -0.89
N SER A 89 -27.42 11.43 0.04
CA SER A 89 -27.03 11.68 1.44
C SER A 89 -26.58 10.42 2.18
N GLU A 90 -27.24 9.28 1.97
CA GLU A 90 -26.84 8.00 2.56
C GLU A 90 -25.55 7.46 1.94
N LEU A 91 -25.36 7.63 0.63
CA LEU A 91 -24.12 7.31 -0.06
C LEU A 91 -22.96 8.15 0.47
N CYS A 92 -23.11 9.47 0.56
CA CYS A 92 -22.10 10.36 1.13
C CYS A 92 -21.80 9.99 2.59
N ARG A 93 -22.82 9.70 3.40
CA ARG A 93 -22.61 9.29 4.79
C ARG A 93 -21.89 7.94 4.89
N LYS A 94 -22.19 7.00 4.00
CA LYS A 94 -21.60 5.65 3.97
C LYS A 94 -20.17 5.63 3.42
N PHE A 95 -19.87 6.45 2.40
CA PHE A 95 -18.60 6.43 1.68
C PHE A 95 -17.63 7.57 2.06
N LEU A 96 -18.09 8.73 2.54
CA LEU A 96 -17.21 9.81 3.04
C LEU A 96 -17.20 9.89 4.57
N VAL A 97 -18.37 9.97 5.20
CA VAL A 97 -18.44 10.26 6.65
C VAL A 97 -17.97 9.07 7.48
N ARG A 98 -18.34 7.84 7.13
CA ARG A 98 -17.94 6.63 7.87
C ARG A 98 -16.43 6.38 7.85
N PRO A 99 -15.72 6.45 6.69
CA PRO A 99 -14.27 6.33 6.70
C PRO A 99 -13.57 7.39 7.56
N LEU A 100 -14.03 8.65 7.53
CA LEU A 100 -13.48 9.71 8.37
C LEU A 100 -13.76 9.45 9.87
N GLN A 101 -14.96 9.00 10.23
CA GLN A 101 -15.27 8.62 11.61
C GLN A 101 -14.45 7.42 12.09
N LEU A 102 -14.22 6.43 11.22
CA LEU A 102 -13.33 5.30 11.51
C LEU A 102 -11.90 5.78 11.66
N LEU A 103 -11.43 6.71 10.83
CA LEU A 103 -10.11 7.31 10.94
C LEU A 103 -9.93 8.05 12.27
N CYS A 104 -10.98 8.63 12.85
CA CYS A 104 -10.93 9.20 14.20
C CYS A 104 -10.77 8.16 15.33
N THR A 105 -10.91 6.86 15.04
CA THR A 105 -10.60 5.84 16.04
C THR A 105 -9.08 5.67 16.16
N PRO A 106 -8.51 5.63 17.39
CA PRO A 106 -7.06 5.63 17.59
C PRO A 106 -6.36 4.44 16.92
N ILE A 107 -7.05 3.29 16.82
CA ILE A 107 -6.52 2.09 16.17
C ILE A 107 -6.39 2.30 14.66
N CYS A 108 -7.47 2.73 14.01
CA CYS A 108 -7.48 2.97 12.58
C CYS A 108 -6.53 4.12 12.23
N PHE A 109 -6.54 5.20 13.02
CA PHE A 109 -5.65 6.34 12.85
C PHE A 109 -4.19 5.93 12.83
N LEU A 110 -3.70 5.28 13.90
CA LEU A 110 -2.28 4.95 14.02
C LEU A 110 -1.82 3.97 12.94
N MET A 111 -2.65 2.96 12.63
CA MET A 111 -2.31 1.96 11.63
C MET A 111 -2.40 2.51 10.20
N ALA A 112 -3.41 3.32 9.91
CA ALA A 112 -3.54 4.01 8.63
C ALA A 112 -2.44 5.06 8.46
N LEU A 113 -2.12 5.85 9.50
CA LEU A 113 -1.05 6.83 9.49
C LEU A 113 0.28 6.15 9.17
N TYR A 114 0.58 5.03 9.81
CA TYR A 114 1.83 4.32 9.57
C TYR A 114 1.92 3.73 8.16
N ALA A 115 0.88 3.04 7.71
CA ALA A 115 0.85 2.50 6.34
C ALA A 115 0.91 3.61 5.28
N SER A 116 0.23 4.74 5.54
CA SER A 116 0.22 5.90 4.65
C SER A 116 1.56 6.62 4.61
N PHE A 117 2.23 6.75 5.77
CA PHE A 117 3.56 7.35 5.87
C PHE A 117 4.61 6.54 5.10
N CYS A 118 4.65 5.22 5.30
CA CYS A 118 5.55 4.34 4.54
C CYS A 118 5.29 4.42 3.03
N TYR A 119 4.03 4.55 2.61
CA TYR A 119 3.67 4.71 1.20
C TYR A 119 4.06 6.08 0.65
N GLY A 120 3.91 7.14 1.44
CA GLY A 120 4.39 8.47 1.10
C GLY A 120 5.89 8.46 0.83
N ILE A 121 6.69 7.77 1.66
CA ILE A 121 8.14 7.62 1.47
C ILE A 121 8.46 6.86 0.17
N LEU A 122 7.71 5.80 -0.15
CA LEU A 122 7.88 5.09 -1.42
C LEU A 122 7.69 6.03 -2.63
N TYR A 123 6.68 6.91 -2.58
CA TYR A 123 6.42 7.90 -3.62
C TYR A 123 7.44 9.04 -3.63
N MET A 124 7.90 9.46 -2.46
CA MET A 124 9.01 10.40 -2.32
C MET A 124 10.26 9.86 -3.03
N GLN A 125 10.49 8.56 -2.97
CA GLN A 125 11.63 7.93 -3.64
C GLN A 125 11.59 8.08 -5.17
N LEU A 126 10.42 8.30 -5.79
CA LEU A 126 10.28 8.62 -7.21
C LEU A 126 11.01 9.91 -7.59
N GLY A 127 11.03 10.90 -6.69
CA GLY A 127 11.82 12.13 -6.87
C GLY A 127 13.24 12.02 -6.31
N ALA A 128 13.45 11.20 -5.28
CA ALA A 128 14.75 11.08 -4.63
C ALA A 128 15.79 10.32 -5.47
N VAL A 129 15.42 9.18 -6.08
CA VAL A 129 16.35 8.35 -6.86
C VAL A 129 16.98 9.12 -8.02
N PRO A 130 16.21 9.84 -8.87
CA PRO A 130 16.81 10.61 -9.96
C PRO A 130 17.77 11.69 -9.47
N ILE A 131 17.49 12.35 -8.34
CA ILE A 131 18.40 13.35 -7.74
C ILE A 131 19.68 12.67 -7.23
N ILE A 132 19.57 11.56 -6.50
CA ILE A 132 20.71 10.86 -5.88
C ILE A 132 21.64 10.26 -6.94
N PHE A 133 21.09 9.56 -7.93
CA PHE A 133 21.89 8.83 -8.91
C PHE A 133 22.14 9.61 -10.21
N GLY A 134 21.18 10.43 -10.64
CA GLY A 134 21.31 11.30 -11.80
C GLY A 134 22.10 12.56 -11.51
N GLU A 135 21.61 13.43 -10.63
CA GLU A 135 22.24 14.75 -10.38
C GLU A 135 23.55 14.66 -9.59
N ILE A 136 23.56 13.91 -8.48
CA ILE A 136 24.73 13.88 -7.58
C ILE A 136 25.82 12.93 -8.12
N ARG A 137 25.45 11.77 -8.67
CA ARG A 137 26.41 10.77 -9.16
C ARG A 137 26.66 10.84 -10.68
N GLY A 138 25.91 11.65 -11.42
CA GLY A 138 26.12 11.87 -12.86
C GLY A 138 25.83 10.65 -13.74
N TRP A 139 24.97 9.72 -13.29
CA TRP A 139 24.66 8.53 -14.09
C TRP A 139 23.74 8.86 -15.28
N ASN A 140 23.81 8.02 -16.32
CA ASN A 140 22.88 8.12 -17.44
C ASN A 140 21.43 7.93 -16.99
N LEU A 141 20.49 8.52 -17.73
CA LEU A 141 19.05 8.52 -17.39
C LEU A 141 18.48 7.12 -17.09
N LEU A 142 18.87 6.09 -17.85
CA LEU A 142 18.41 4.72 -17.57
C LEU A 142 19.10 4.12 -16.34
N GLN A 143 20.39 4.40 -16.16
CA GLN A 143 21.18 3.87 -15.05
C GLN A 143 20.75 4.49 -13.72
N SER A 144 20.32 5.76 -13.71
CA SER A 144 19.81 6.42 -12.50
C SER A 144 18.51 5.79 -11.99
N GLU A 145 17.70 5.18 -12.84
CA GLU A 145 16.43 4.53 -12.45
C GLU A 145 16.58 3.05 -12.05
N LEU A 146 17.68 2.38 -12.40
CA LEU A 146 17.92 0.98 -12.03
C LEU A 146 17.79 0.68 -10.51
N PRO A 147 18.14 1.58 -9.58
CA PRO A 147 17.92 1.39 -8.14
C PRO A 147 16.46 1.13 -7.75
N PHE A 148 15.45 1.49 -8.57
CA PHE A 148 14.07 1.08 -8.33
C PHE A 148 13.88 -0.44 -8.38
N LEU A 149 14.72 -1.19 -9.11
CA LEU A 149 14.73 -2.65 -9.06
C LEU A 149 15.10 -3.17 -7.67
N ALA A 150 15.96 -2.49 -6.94
CA ALA A 150 16.32 -2.90 -5.57
C ALA A 150 15.11 -2.78 -4.64
N ILE A 151 14.31 -1.71 -4.78
CA ILE A 151 13.03 -1.56 -4.05
C ILE A 151 12.06 -2.68 -4.43
N CYS A 152 11.95 -2.99 -5.74
CA CYS A 152 11.10 -4.07 -6.23
C CYS A 152 11.52 -5.44 -5.67
N LEU A 153 12.81 -5.79 -5.74
CA LEU A 153 13.37 -7.01 -5.16
C LEU A 153 13.15 -7.09 -3.65
N GLY A 154 13.36 -5.97 -2.94
CA GLY A 154 13.04 -5.86 -1.51
C GLY A 154 11.58 -6.12 -1.22
N SER A 155 10.67 -5.59 -2.04
CA SER A 155 9.24 -5.81 -1.87
C SER A 155 8.84 -7.28 -2.11
N ILE A 156 9.49 -7.97 -3.05
CA ILE A 156 9.30 -9.40 -3.30
C ILE A 156 9.76 -10.21 -2.09
N THR A 157 10.94 -9.94 -1.53
CA THR A 157 11.41 -10.64 -0.34
C THR A 157 10.54 -10.36 0.87
N GLY A 158 10.06 -9.13 1.05
CA GLY A 158 9.04 -8.79 2.04
C GLY A 158 7.72 -9.55 1.84
N ALA A 159 7.28 -9.77 0.60
CA ALA A 159 6.07 -10.54 0.30
C ALA A 159 6.23 -12.02 0.61
N VAL A 160 7.41 -12.59 0.33
CA VAL A 160 7.75 -13.97 0.71
C VAL A 160 7.75 -14.11 2.23
N LEU A 161 8.39 -13.20 2.97
CA LEU A 161 8.38 -13.20 4.44
C LEU A 161 6.96 -13.15 5.01
N ASN A 162 6.08 -12.31 4.44
CA ASN A 162 4.67 -12.27 4.85
C ASN A 162 3.91 -13.55 4.51
N THR A 163 4.19 -14.17 3.36
CA THR A 163 3.56 -15.43 2.95
C THR A 163 3.98 -16.59 3.86
N LEU A 164 5.26 -16.65 4.24
CA LEU A 164 5.78 -17.59 5.23
C LEU A 164 5.12 -17.37 6.60
N ASN A 165 4.98 -16.12 7.03
CA ASN A 165 4.26 -15.82 8.27
C ASN A 165 2.75 -16.17 8.17
N GLN A 166 2.15 -16.08 6.98
CA GLN A 166 0.75 -16.47 6.78
C GLN A 166 0.55 -17.99 6.93
N LEU A 167 1.54 -18.80 6.59
CA LEU A 167 1.54 -20.25 6.88
C LEU A 167 1.62 -20.53 8.39
N ALA A 168 2.49 -19.81 9.11
CA ALA A 168 2.57 -19.88 10.56
C ALA A 168 1.28 -19.37 11.24
N TYR A 169 0.67 -18.34 10.67
CA TYR A 169 -0.62 -17.79 11.09
C TYR A 169 -1.74 -18.82 10.92
N ASN A 170 -1.81 -19.53 9.79
CA ASN A 170 -2.83 -20.56 9.57
C ASN A 170 -2.72 -21.70 10.59
N LYS A 171 -1.51 -22.13 10.96
CA LYS A 171 -1.32 -23.10 12.06
C LYS A 171 -1.83 -22.55 13.39
N ALA A 172 -1.53 -21.28 13.68
CA ALA A 172 -2.01 -20.61 14.88
C ALA A 172 -3.51 -20.29 14.88
N TYR A 173 -4.12 -20.15 13.71
CA TYR A 173 -5.55 -19.93 13.48
C TYR A 173 -6.35 -21.20 13.79
N HIS A 174 -5.90 -22.34 13.28
CA HIS A 174 -6.49 -23.64 13.61
C HIS A 174 -6.27 -24.02 15.08
N ALA A 175 -5.10 -23.70 15.65
CA ALA A 175 -4.83 -23.90 17.09
C ALA A 175 -5.68 -22.99 18.00
N ALA A 176 -6.24 -21.89 17.49
CA ALA A 176 -7.13 -20.97 18.21
C ALA A 176 -8.62 -21.25 17.98
N GLY A 177 -8.98 -22.38 17.34
CA GLY A 177 -10.36 -22.78 17.09
C GLY A 177 -11.03 -22.01 15.94
N ASP A 178 -10.32 -21.80 14.83
CA ASP A 178 -10.79 -21.10 13.62
C ASP A 178 -11.21 -19.63 13.87
N ARG A 179 -10.47 -18.94 14.72
CA ARG A 179 -10.70 -17.53 15.05
C ARG A 179 -9.53 -16.66 14.57
N ALA A 180 -9.84 -15.55 13.90
CA ALA A 180 -8.79 -14.61 13.49
C ALA A 180 -8.23 -13.92 14.74
N VAL A 181 -6.92 -14.06 14.95
CA VAL A 181 -6.17 -13.36 15.99
C VAL A 181 -5.31 -12.30 15.30
N PRO A 182 -5.76 -11.05 15.12
CA PRO A 182 -5.06 -10.04 14.31
C PRO A 182 -3.62 -9.79 14.80
N GLU A 183 -3.37 -9.97 16.09
CA GLU A 183 -2.08 -9.72 16.75
C GLU A 183 -0.95 -10.66 16.31
N LYS A 184 -1.28 -11.88 15.85
CA LYS A 184 -0.28 -12.82 15.31
C LYS A 184 0.17 -12.45 13.89
N ARG A 185 -0.43 -11.43 13.26
CA ARG A 185 0.00 -10.89 11.97
C ARG A 185 1.04 -9.76 12.10
N LEU A 186 1.27 -9.25 13.31
CA LEU A 186 2.18 -8.13 13.59
C LEU A 186 3.69 -8.48 13.67
N PRO A 187 4.16 -9.72 13.89
CA PRO A 187 5.59 -10.00 13.97
C PRO A 187 6.42 -9.59 12.72
N PRO A 188 5.96 -9.81 11.47
CA PRO A 188 6.67 -9.31 10.29
C PRO A 188 6.71 -7.79 10.21
N MET A 189 5.69 -7.11 10.74
CA MET A 189 5.63 -5.65 10.78
C MET A 189 6.63 -5.06 11.77
N MET A 190 6.93 -5.76 12.88
CA MET A 190 7.96 -5.36 13.84
C MET A 190 9.35 -5.43 13.20
N LEU A 191 9.68 -6.54 12.53
CA LEU A 191 10.94 -6.67 11.82
C LEU A 191 11.02 -5.67 10.64
N GLY A 192 9.92 -5.54 9.90
CA GLY A 192 9.77 -4.57 8.81
C GLY A 192 10.01 -3.13 9.23
N SER A 193 9.52 -2.72 10.40
CA SER A 193 9.70 -1.36 10.94
C SER A 193 11.16 -1.00 11.18
N VAL A 194 11.95 -1.94 11.69
CA VAL A 194 13.38 -1.73 11.96
C VAL A 194 14.16 -1.71 10.65
N LEU A 195 13.88 -2.64 9.74
CA LEU A 195 14.52 -2.67 8.42
C LEU A 195 14.18 -1.43 7.59
N PHE A 196 12.95 -0.93 7.67
CA PHE A 196 12.51 0.27 6.96
C PHE A 196 13.27 1.52 7.44
N ALA A 197 13.34 1.73 8.75
CA ALA A 197 14.06 2.86 9.33
C ALA A 197 15.57 2.76 9.08
N ALA A 198 16.17 1.58 9.26
CA ALA A 198 17.59 1.35 8.97
C ALA A 198 17.90 1.60 7.49
N GLY A 199 17.06 1.10 6.58
CA GLY A 199 17.19 1.34 5.14
C GLY A 199 17.20 2.82 4.79
N GLN A 200 16.30 3.60 5.40
CA GLN A 200 16.22 5.05 5.22
C GLN A 200 17.46 5.80 5.72
N PHE A 201 18.00 5.44 6.90
CA PHE A 201 19.25 6.03 7.39
C PHE A 201 20.45 5.65 6.51
N ILE A 202 20.51 4.40 6.06
CA ILE A 202 21.56 3.96 5.14
C ILE A 202 21.47 4.78 3.85
N THR A 203 20.30 4.91 3.23
CA THR A 203 20.16 5.72 2.01
C THR A 203 20.49 7.19 2.22
N ALA A 204 20.14 7.75 3.39
CA ALA A 204 20.41 9.15 3.70
C ALA A 204 21.92 9.45 3.70
N TRP A 205 22.68 8.68 4.48
CA TRP A 205 24.10 8.96 4.69
C TRP A 205 25.02 8.41 3.59
N THR A 206 24.49 7.54 2.72
CA THR A 206 25.24 6.94 1.60
C THR A 206 24.87 7.50 0.23
N ALA A 207 23.99 8.52 0.20
CA ALA A 207 23.57 9.17 -1.04
C ALA A 207 24.75 9.85 -1.76
N GLU A 208 25.60 10.54 -1.02
CA GLU A 208 26.76 11.25 -1.57
C GLU A 208 27.87 10.28 -2.01
N PRO A 209 28.49 10.50 -3.19
CA PRO A 209 29.53 9.63 -3.72
C PRO A 209 30.81 9.63 -2.89
N GLU A 210 31.07 10.70 -2.14
CA GLU A 210 32.23 10.81 -1.23
C GLU A 210 32.08 9.91 0.00
N ASN A 211 30.85 9.66 0.45
CA ASN A 211 30.58 8.93 1.69
C ASN A 211 30.50 7.41 1.49
N ALA A 212 30.10 6.93 0.30
CA ALA A 212 29.91 5.50 0.08
C ALA A 212 29.88 5.05 -1.40
N PRO A 213 30.28 3.79 -1.69
CA PRO A 213 30.08 3.17 -2.99
C PRO A 213 28.59 3.05 -3.31
N TRP A 214 28.25 3.04 -4.59
CA TRP A 214 26.88 2.99 -5.11
C TRP A 214 26.02 1.83 -4.57
N ILE A 215 26.67 0.74 -4.12
CA ILE A 215 26.00 -0.44 -3.54
C ILE A 215 25.29 -0.09 -2.23
N ALA A 216 25.86 0.82 -1.42
CA ALA A 216 25.33 1.15 -0.11
C ALA A 216 23.93 1.82 -0.16
N PRO A 217 23.69 2.87 -0.97
CA PRO A 217 22.34 3.42 -1.11
C PRO A 217 21.38 2.42 -1.77
N VAL A 218 21.85 1.59 -2.71
CA VAL A 218 21.02 0.55 -3.34
C VAL A 218 20.58 -0.52 -2.31
N LEU A 219 21.46 -0.92 -1.39
CA LEU A 219 21.10 -1.82 -0.29
C LEU A 219 20.11 -1.17 0.67
N GLY A 220 20.27 0.11 0.98
CA GLY A 220 19.30 0.86 1.79
C GLY A 220 17.91 0.88 1.15
N LEU A 221 17.84 1.08 -0.17
CA LEU A 221 16.59 1.03 -0.94
C LEU A 221 15.95 -0.38 -0.95
N TYR A 222 16.77 -1.44 -1.01
CA TYR A 222 16.30 -2.81 -0.87
C TYR A 222 15.68 -3.07 0.51
N LEU A 223 16.35 -2.66 1.58
CA LEU A 223 15.84 -2.80 2.95
C LEU A 223 14.55 -2.00 3.16
N MET A 224 14.49 -0.79 2.60
CA MET A 224 13.28 0.03 2.59
C MET A 224 12.13 -0.67 1.86
N GLY A 225 12.36 -1.25 0.68
CA GLY A 225 11.34 -1.99 -0.06
C GLY A 225 10.80 -3.20 0.71
N CYS A 226 11.68 -3.94 1.38
CA CYS A 226 11.30 -5.07 2.25
C CYS A 226 10.46 -4.64 3.45
N GLY A 227 10.90 -3.58 4.14
CA GLY A 227 10.16 -2.99 5.25
C GLY A 227 8.79 -2.44 4.83
N PHE A 228 8.73 -1.73 3.70
CA PHE A 228 7.49 -1.18 3.15
C PHE A 228 6.43 -2.27 2.92
N ASN A 229 6.78 -3.33 2.18
CA ASN A 229 5.80 -4.37 1.84
C ASN A 229 5.32 -5.14 3.08
N THR A 230 6.23 -5.41 4.01
CA THR A 230 5.88 -6.09 5.27
C THR A 230 4.91 -5.29 6.12
N ILE A 231 5.17 -3.99 6.28
CA ILE A 231 4.31 -3.05 7.02
C ILE A 231 2.96 -2.89 6.33
N PHE A 232 2.95 -2.56 5.05
CA PHE A 232 1.75 -2.19 4.31
C PHE A 232 0.73 -3.34 4.27
N GLN A 233 1.21 -4.56 3.99
CA GLN A 233 0.37 -5.73 3.94
C GLN A 233 -0.14 -6.13 5.33
N ALA A 234 0.70 -6.05 6.37
CA ALA A 234 0.28 -6.35 7.74
C ALA A 234 -0.78 -5.34 8.23
N ALA A 235 -0.61 -4.05 7.92
CA ALA A 235 -1.55 -2.99 8.27
C ALA A 235 -2.92 -3.17 7.61
N LEU A 236 -2.95 -3.45 6.30
CA LEU A 236 -4.21 -3.71 5.59
C LEU A 236 -4.93 -4.94 6.13
N ASN A 237 -4.20 -6.05 6.33
CA ASN A 237 -4.74 -7.27 6.92
C ASN A 237 -5.31 -7.02 8.32
N TYR A 238 -4.60 -6.26 9.15
CA TYR A 238 -5.03 -5.92 10.50
C TYR A 238 -6.30 -5.06 10.50
N LEU A 239 -6.41 -4.06 9.60
CA LEU A 239 -7.62 -3.24 9.45
C LEU A 239 -8.83 -4.10 9.06
N VAL A 240 -8.66 -5.01 8.09
CA VAL A 240 -9.73 -5.90 7.62
C VAL A 240 -10.19 -6.84 8.74
N ASP A 241 -9.27 -7.42 9.50
CA ASP A 241 -9.63 -8.33 10.60
C ASP A 241 -10.22 -7.59 11.81
N THR A 242 -9.76 -6.37 12.10
CA THR A 242 -10.22 -5.56 13.24
C THR A 242 -11.63 -5.01 12.99
N PHE A 243 -11.93 -4.64 11.75
CA PHE A 243 -13.20 -4.02 11.35
C PHE A 243 -14.01 -4.92 10.40
N ARG A 244 -14.22 -6.21 10.71
CA ARG A 244 -14.91 -7.16 9.81
C ARG A 244 -16.21 -6.62 9.19
N MET A 245 -17.08 -5.97 9.98
CA MET A 245 -18.36 -5.42 9.51
C MET A 245 -18.19 -4.16 8.64
N TYR A 246 -17.11 -3.41 8.83
CA TYR A 246 -16.83 -2.14 8.15
C TYR A 246 -15.48 -2.14 7.42
N ALA A 247 -15.02 -3.31 6.97
CA ALA A 247 -13.67 -3.50 6.46
C ALA A 247 -13.43 -2.64 5.22
N ALA A 248 -14.43 -2.55 4.33
CA ALA A 248 -14.39 -1.68 3.16
C ALA A 248 -14.18 -0.20 3.54
N SER A 249 -14.89 0.29 4.57
CA SER A 249 -14.75 1.68 5.03
C SER A 249 -13.41 1.94 5.71
N ALA A 250 -12.86 0.96 6.44
CA ALA A 250 -11.52 1.07 7.05
C ALA A 250 -10.42 1.11 5.98
N VAL A 251 -10.51 0.24 4.96
CA VAL A 251 -9.58 0.25 3.82
C VAL A 251 -9.70 1.55 3.02
N ALA A 252 -10.92 2.08 2.84
CA ALA A 252 -11.13 3.38 2.22
C ALA A 252 -10.48 4.53 3.01
N ALA A 253 -10.60 4.53 4.34
CA ALA A 253 -9.95 5.53 5.20
C ALA A 253 -8.42 5.49 5.06
N ASN A 254 -7.85 4.29 5.07
CA ASN A 254 -6.42 4.10 4.81
C ASN A 254 -6.02 4.58 3.42
N THR A 255 -6.83 4.29 2.40
CA THR A 255 -6.57 4.72 1.02
C THR A 255 -6.60 6.24 0.90
N PHE A 256 -7.56 6.91 1.55
CA PHE A 256 -7.66 8.37 1.56
C PHE A 256 -6.41 9.01 2.18
N LEU A 257 -6.03 8.59 3.40
CA LEU A 257 -4.85 9.14 4.08
C LEU A 257 -3.58 8.87 3.27
N ARG A 258 -3.45 7.67 2.71
CA ARG A 258 -2.35 7.27 1.84
C ARG A 258 -2.21 8.17 0.62
N SER A 259 -3.31 8.50 -0.06
CA SER A 259 -3.30 9.39 -1.22
C SER A 259 -2.85 10.80 -0.84
N VAL A 260 -3.23 11.31 0.33
CA VAL A 260 -2.77 12.62 0.83
C VAL A 260 -1.25 12.64 1.01
N PHE A 261 -0.68 11.61 1.64
CA PHE A 261 0.78 11.50 1.82
C PHE A 261 1.52 11.30 0.49
N ALA A 262 0.99 10.47 -0.40
CA ALA A 262 1.56 10.23 -1.73
C ALA A 262 1.56 11.48 -2.62
N ALA A 263 0.57 12.37 -2.47
CA ALA A 263 0.53 13.65 -3.17
C ALA A 263 1.47 14.68 -2.52
N GLY A 264 1.52 14.73 -1.19
CA GLY A 264 2.27 15.75 -0.46
C GLY A 264 3.79 15.56 -0.47
N PHE A 265 4.29 14.34 -0.26
CA PHE A 265 5.72 14.11 -0.06
C PHE A 265 6.58 14.33 -1.32
N PRO A 266 6.17 13.92 -2.53
CA PRO A 266 6.91 14.23 -3.76
C PRO A 266 7.03 15.73 -4.02
N LEU A 267 6.03 16.54 -3.66
CA LEU A 267 6.08 18.00 -3.81
C LEU A 267 7.09 18.65 -2.86
N ALA A 268 7.29 18.05 -1.68
CA ALA A 268 8.21 18.57 -0.67
C ALA A 268 9.68 18.23 -0.94
N ILE A 269 9.98 17.24 -1.79
CA ILE A 269 11.35 16.70 -1.91
C ILE A 269 12.32 17.63 -2.63
N SER A 270 11.94 18.20 -3.77
CA SER A 270 12.79 19.08 -4.56
C SER A 270 13.27 20.29 -3.75
N PRO A 271 12.40 21.07 -3.08
CA PRO A 271 12.87 22.19 -2.25
C PRO A 271 13.62 21.73 -1.00
N LEU A 272 13.30 20.57 -0.43
CA LEU A 272 14.01 20.05 0.75
C LEU A 272 15.45 19.68 0.41
N TYR A 273 15.68 18.98 -0.70
CA TYR A 273 17.02 18.56 -1.09
C TYR A 273 17.88 19.72 -1.59
N ALA A 274 17.26 20.70 -2.26
CA ALA A 274 17.97 21.90 -2.68
C ALA A 274 18.50 22.74 -1.49
N ASN A 275 17.76 22.80 -0.38
CA ASN A 275 18.14 23.63 0.77
C ASN A 275 18.93 22.88 1.86
N LEU A 276 18.60 21.60 2.10
CA LEU A 276 19.12 20.83 3.25
C LEU A 276 20.10 19.73 2.85
N GLY A 277 20.21 19.42 1.56
CA GLY A 277 20.93 18.26 1.06
C GLY A 277 20.17 16.95 1.27
N VAL A 278 20.59 15.90 0.56
CA VAL A 278 19.91 14.60 0.60
C VAL A 278 20.04 13.92 1.97
N GLY A 279 21.22 13.97 2.58
CA GLY A 279 21.50 13.28 3.85
C GLY A 279 20.62 13.77 5.00
N PRO A 280 20.66 15.07 5.35
CA PRO A 280 19.79 15.64 6.37
C PRO A 280 18.30 15.53 5.99
N GLY A 281 17.96 15.74 4.71
CA GLY A 281 16.58 15.65 4.21
C GLY A 281 15.96 14.27 4.40
N GLN A 282 16.62 13.21 3.97
CA GLN A 282 16.17 11.81 4.18
C GLN A 282 16.18 11.41 5.66
N SER A 283 17.15 11.90 6.45
CA SER A 283 17.27 11.57 7.87
C SER A 283 16.08 12.07 8.70
N ILE A 284 15.44 13.17 8.32
CA ILE A 284 14.21 13.65 8.97
C ILE A 284 13.10 12.61 8.84
N PHE A 285 12.88 12.08 7.63
CA PHE A 285 11.88 11.04 7.40
C PHE A 285 12.26 9.72 8.07
N ALA A 286 13.55 9.37 8.10
CA ALA A 286 14.06 8.22 8.85
C ALA A 286 13.81 8.36 10.36
N GLY A 287 13.94 9.57 10.91
CA GLY A 287 13.61 9.89 12.30
C GLY A 287 12.13 9.67 12.61
N PHE A 288 11.23 10.17 11.74
CA PHE A 288 9.80 9.90 11.86
C PHE A 288 9.48 8.40 11.73
N ALA A 289 10.11 7.68 10.79
CA ALA A 289 9.96 6.25 10.66
C ALA A 289 10.37 5.50 11.95
N THR A 290 11.43 5.97 12.60
CA THR A 290 11.95 5.43 13.87
C THR A 290 10.99 5.65 15.02
N LEU A 291 10.39 6.85 15.11
CA LEU A 291 9.34 7.16 16.09
C LEU A 291 8.11 6.26 15.94
N MET A 292 7.88 5.71 14.75
CA MET A 292 6.76 4.81 14.47
C MET A 292 7.10 3.33 14.70
N ILE A 293 8.36 2.96 14.99
CA ILE A 293 8.75 1.58 15.33
C ILE A 293 7.98 1.02 16.53
N PRO A 294 7.75 1.76 17.64
CA PRO A 294 7.03 1.22 18.79
C PRO A 294 5.55 0.92 18.50
N VAL A 295 4.96 1.49 17.46
CA VAL A 295 3.54 1.35 17.12
C VAL A 295 3.14 -0.13 16.96
N PRO A 296 3.77 -0.94 16.08
CA PRO A 296 3.47 -2.37 15.98
C PRO A 296 3.70 -3.16 17.27
N PHE A 297 4.70 -2.79 18.08
CA PHE A 297 4.98 -3.45 19.37
C PHE A 297 3.86 -3.18 20.40
N ILE A 298 3.38 -1.93 20.46
CA ILE A 298 2.26 -1.53 21.32
C ILE A 298 0.99 -2.25 20.90
N PHE A 299 0.71 -2.34 19.59
CA PHE A 299 -0.46 -3.07 19.09
C PHE A 299 -0.36 -4.59 19.30
N HIS A 300 0.85 -5.16 19.33
CA HIS A 300 1.02 -6.59 19.63
C HIS A 300 0.73 -6.91 21.10
N LEU A 301 1.19 -6.07 22.03
CA LEU A 301 1.03 -6.28 23.48
C LEU A 301 -0.34 -5.83 24.00
N TYR A 302 -0.88 -4.72 23.48
CA TYR A 302 -2.10 -4.10 23.98
C TYR A 302 -3.29 -4.21 23.02
N GLY A 303 -3.13 -4.87 21.87
CA GLY A 303 -4.17 -5.01 20.83
C GLY A 303 -5.52 -5.47 21.36
N LYS A 304 -5.56 -6.46 22.27
CA LYS A 304 -6.81 -6.96 22.87
C LYS A 304 -7.50 -5.92 23.74
N LYS A 305 -6.75 -5.22 24.59
CA LYS A 305 -7.28 -4.17 25.48
C LYS A 305 -7.77 -2.95 24.71
N ILE A 306 -7.05 -2.56 23.65
CA ILE A 306 -7.39 -1.39 22.84
C ILE A 306 -8.61 -1.70 21.93
N ARG A 307 -8.72 -2.91 21.38
CA ARG A 307 -9.91 -3.36 20.63
C ARG A 307 -11.16 -3.44 21.53
N ALA A 308 -11.01 -3.86 22.79
CA ALA A 308 -12.10 -3.91 23.78
C ALA A 308 -12.70 -2.54 24.12
N SER A 309 -11.92 -1.47 23.96
CA SER A 309 -12.34 -0.09 24.29
C SER A 309 -13.14 0.58 23.16
N SER A 310 -12.88 0.26 21.89
CA SER A 310 -13.51 0.95 20.76
C SER A 310 -14.93 0.43 20.44
N LYS A 311 -15.91 1.33 20.43
CA LYS A 311 -17.33 1.05 20.12
C LYS A 311 -17.54 0.35 18.77
N TRP A 312 -16.61 0.53 17.83
CA TRP A 312 -16.64 -0.03 16.46
C TRP A 312 -15.84 -1.33 16.31
N SER A 313 -14.96 -1.65 17.26
CA SER A 313 -14.11 -2.85 17.26
C SER A 313 -14.54 -3.90 18.30
N LYS A 314 -15.44 -3.55 19.23
CA LYS A 314 -15.97 -4.45 20.28
C LYS A 314 -16.48 -5.79 19.76
N GLY A 315 -17.05 -5.84 18.55
CA GLY A 315 -17.52 -7.09 17.93
C GLY A 315 -16.42 -8.04 17.42
N SER A 316 -15.15 -7.61 17.43
CA SER A 316 -13.96 -8.41 17.06
C SER A 316 -13.13 -8.84 18.29
N VAL A 317 -13.64 -8.56 19.49
CA VAL A 317 -13.00 -8.89 20.76
C VAL A 317 -13.65 -10.17 21.27
N TYR A 318 -12.92 -11.28 21.12
CA TYR A 318 -13.24 -12.57 21.72
C TYR A 318 -12.09 -12.99 22.64
#